data_AF-A0A1W2AZP8-F1
#
_entry.id   AF-A0A1W2AZP8-F1
#
_cell.length_a   1.000
_cell.length_b   1.000
_cell.length_c   1.000
_cell.angle_alpha   90.00
_cell.angle_beta   90.00
_cell.angle_gamma   90.00
#
_symmetry.space_group_name_H-M   'P 1'
#
loop_
_entity.id
_entity.type
_entity.pdbx_description
1 polymer ?
#
loop_
_entity_poly.entity_id
_entity_poly.type
_entity_poly.pdbx_seq_one_letter_code
_entity_poly.pdbx_strand_id
1 'polypeptide(L)'
;MMALGAQLIADDRTELCHWDGADEVIARAPKGLPSLIEARGIGLLNAPLAGSVRVAVVVDLDETEGQRMPELRDTLLLGRYIPLLHRPATPHFAASLYHYLMFGRKD
;
A
#
# COMPACT_ATOMS: atom_id res chain seq x y z
N MET A 1 9.93 -0.39 -0.11
CA MET A 1 9.40 -0.02 1.23
C MET A 1 10.02 -0.84 2.36
N MET A 2 10.20 -2.16 2.24
CA MET A 2 10.79 -2.98 3.33
C MET A 2 12.21 -2.54 3.74
N ALA A 3 13.05 -2.12 2.79
CA ALA A 3 14.36 -1.53 3.10
C ALA A 3 14.29 -0.22 3.92
N LEU A 4 13.11 0.41 4.00
CA LEU A 4 12.82 1.60 4.80
C LEU A 4 12.11 1.25 6.12
N GLY A 5 12.03 -0.04 6.49
CA GLY A 5 11.42 -0.51 7.74
C GLY A 5 9.95 -0.91 7.67
N ALA A 6 9.32 -0.87 6.48
CA ALA A 6 7.96 -1.41 6.32
C ALA A 6 7.95 -2.94 6.45
N GLN A 7 6.84 -3.50 6.93
CA GLN A 7 6.60 -4.94 7.01
C GLN A 7 5.66 -5.39 5.88
N LEU A 8 5.85 -6.61 5.37
CA LEU A 8 5.01 -7.17 4.32
C LEU A 8 3.73 -7.74 4.92
N ILE A 9 2.57 -7.34 4.41
CA ILE A 9 1.28 -7.97 4.78
C ILE A 9 0.95 -9.12 3.84
N ALA A 10 1.07 -8.87 2.53
CA ALA A 10 0.80 -9.83 1.47
C ALA A 10 1.48 -9.36 0.18
N ASP A 11 1.77 -10.29 -0.73
CA ASP A 11 2.21 -10.05 -2.10
C ASP A 11 1.26 -10.79 -3.08
N ASP A 12 1.08 -10.25 -4.29
CA ASP A 12 0.12 -10.65 -5.34
C ASP A 12 -1.38 -10.64 -4.97
N ARG A 13 -1.77 -11.27 -3.85
CA ARG A 13 -3.15 -11.38 -3.40
C ARG A 13 -3.28 -10.91 -1.97
N THR A 14 -4.15 -9.91 -1.77
CA THR A 14 -4.49 -9.37 -0.45
C THR A 14 -5.97 -9.58 -0.20
N GLU A 15 -6.33 -10.09 0.97
CA GLU A 15 -7.73 -10.18 1.40
C GLU A 15 -8.11 -8.88 2.13
N LEU A 16 -9.25 -8.31 1.75
CA LEU A 16 -9.82 -7.14 2.42
C LEU A 16 -11.07 -7.55 3.19
N CYS A 17 -11.20 -7.07 4.42
CA CYS A 17 -12.40 -7.26 5.23
C CYS A 17 -12.74 -6.01 6.04
N HIS A 18 -13.98 -5.90 6.48
CA HIS A 18 -14.36 -4.93 7.51
C HIS A 18 -13.80 -5.38 8.87
N TRP A 19 -13.47 -4.40 9.71
CA TRP A 19 -13.29 -4.67 11.14
C TRP A 19 -14.64 -4.53 11.86
N ASP A 20 -15.10 -5.58 12.52
CA ASP A 20 -16.34 -5.51 13.30
C ASP A 20 -16.17 -4.52 14.47
N GLY A 21 -16.92 -3.42 14.43
CA GLY A 21 -16.92 -2.37 15.46
C GLY A 21 -16.15 -1.09 15.11
N ALA A 22 -15.50 -1.02 13.95
CA ALA A 22 -14.88 0.20 13.44
C ALA A 22 -15.13 0.34 11.93
N ASP A 23 -15.30 1.58 11.47
CA ASP A 23 -15.61 1.89 10.07
C ASP A 23 -14.34 1.90 9.19
N GLU A 24 -13.54 0.84 9.34
CA GLU A 24 -12.19 0.67 8.80
C GLU A 24 -12.09 -0.56 7.88
N VAL A 25 -11.26 -0.43 6.84
CA VAL A 25 -10.91 -1.53 5.94
C VAL A 25 -9.59 -2.14 6.41
N ILE A 26 -9.60 -3.46 6.63
CA ILE A 26 -8.42 -4.23 7.05
C ILE A 26 -7.90 -5.05 5.87
N ALA A 27 -6.59 -5.03 5.68
CA ALA A 27 -5.86 -5.89 4.76
C ALA A 27 -5.16 -7.02 5.51
N ARG A 28 -5.17 -8.22 4.95
CA ARG A 28 -4.45 -9.39 5.47
C ARG A 28 -3.99 -10.32 4.35
N ALA A 29 -2.97 -11.13 4.63
CA ALA A 29 -2.63 -12.24 3.77
C ALA A 29 -3.76 -13.28 3.73
N PRO A 30 -4.17 -13.75 2.54
CA PRO A 30 -5.02 -14.93 2.41
C PRO A 30 -4.38 -16.15 3.06
N LYS A 31 -5.21 -17.09 3.53
CA LYS A 31 -4.73 -18.35 4.11
C LYS A 31 -3.84 -19.11 3.11
N GLY A 32 -2.65 -19.50 3.55
CA GLY A 32 -1.71 -20.27 2.75
C GLY A 32 -0.87 -19.44 1.76
N LEU A 33 -0.95 -18.09 1.81
CA LEU A 33 -0.03 -17.25 1.06
C LEU A 33 1.42 -17.49 1.55
N PRO A 34 2.39 -17.75 0.66
CA PRO A 34 3.77 -17.94 1.06
C PRO A 34 4.38 -16.64 1.60
N SER A 35 5.33 -16.76 2.53
CA SER A 35 6.12 -15.64 3.04
C SER A 35 7.27 -15.28 2.09
N LEU A 36 6.91 -14.93 0.86
CA LEU A 36 7.82 -14.67 -0.25
C LEU A 36 7.41 -13.40 -1.00
N ILE A 37 8.37 -12.78 -1.69
CA ILE A 37 8.13 -11.79 -2.74
C ILE A 37 8.84 -12.19 -4.03
N GLU A 38 8.30 -11.82 -5.19
CA GLU A 38 9.03 -11.87 -6.45
C GLU A 38 9.83 -10.58 -6.65
N ALA A 39 11.15 -10.65 -6.53
CA ALA A 39 12.04 -9.58 -6.97
C ALA A 39 12.47 -9.86 -8.42
N ARG A 40 11.77 -9.25 -9.38
CA ARG A 40 12.06 -9.43 -10.82
C ARG A 40 13.54 -9.19 -11.12
N GLY A 41 14.15 -10.13 -11.84
CA GLY A 41 15.59 -10.12 -12.15
C GLY A 41 16.50 -10.70 -11.06
N ILE A 42 15.98 -11.00 -9.87
CA ILE A 42 16.71 -11.66 -8.77
C ILE A 42 16.11 -13.05 -8.50
N GLY A 43 14.79 -13.13 -8.41
CA GLY A 43 14.04 -14.36 -8.10
C GLY A 43 13.15 -14.20 -6.87
N LEU A 44 12.72 -15.33 -6.31
CA LEU A 44 11.91 -15.36 -5.08
C LEU A 44 12.78 -15.07 -3.86
N LEU A 45 12.33 -14.16 -3.00
CA LEU A 45 13.02 -13.79 -1.77
C LEU A 45 12.14 -14.10 -0.55
N ASN A 46 12.78 -14.54 0.54
CA ASN A 46 12.10 -14.71 1.82
C ASN A 46 11.66 -13.35 2.37
N ALA A 47 10.37 -13.23 2.71
CA ALA A 47 9.78 -12.03 3.26
C ALA A 47 8.72 -12.42 4.32
N PRO A 48 9.06 -12.34 5.62
CA PRO A 48 8.12 -12.66 6.68
C PRO A 48 6.86 -11.79 6.58
N LEU A 49 5.69 -12.44 6.68
CA LEU A 49 4.40 -11.74 6.72
C LEU A 49 4.15 -11.20 8.12
N ALA A 50 3.67 -9.96 8.20
CA ALA A 50 3.11 -9.38 9.41
C ALA A 50 1.59 -9.62 9.49
N GLY A 51 1.01 -9.31 10.64
CA GLY A 51 -0.43 -9.49 10.89
C GLY A 51 -1.31 -8.49 10.14
N SER A 52 -2.61 -8.74 10.16
CA SER A 52 -3.62 -7.86 9.54
C SER A 52 -3.47 -6.41 9.99
N VAL A 53 -3.69 -5.46 9.08
CA VAL A 53 -3.54 -4.03 9.36
C VAL A 53 -4.57 -3.21 8.59
N ARG A 54 -4.91 -2.02 9.10
CA ARG A 54 -5.78 -1.07 8.42
C ARG A 54 -5.15 -0.55 7.11
N VAL A 55 -5.97 -0.41 6.08
CA VAL A 55 -5.60 0.27 4.83
C VAL A 55 -5.66 1.79 5.05
N ALA A 56 -4.51 2.46 4.97
CA ALA A 56 -4.43 3.92 5.16
C ALA A 56 -4.42 4.71 3.83
N VAL A 57 -3.90 4.11 2.76
CA VAL A 57 -3.77 4.74 1.43
C VAL A 57 -3.71 3.63 0.39
N VAL A 58 -4.29 3.89 -0.78
CA VAL A 58 -4.13 3.07 -1.99
C VAL A 58 -3.19 3.80 -2.94
N VAL A 59 -2.26 3.05 -3.52
CA VAL A 59 -1.39 3.57 -4.58
C VAL A 59 -1.69 2.80 -5.85
N ASP A 60 -2.15 3.51 -6.88
CA ASP A 60 -2.24 3.00 -8.23
C ASP A 60 -0.89 3.21 -8.94
N LEU A 61 -0.25 2.10 -9.32
CA LEU A 61 1.05 2.13 -10.00
C LEU A 61 0.95 2.16 -11.52
N ASP A 62 -0.22 1.87 -12.08
CA ASP A 62 -0.47 1.86 -13.53
C ASP A 62 -0.65 3.30 -14.02
N GLU A 63 -1.32 4.14 -13.22
CA GLU A 63 -1.52 5.55 -13.52
C GLU A 63 -0.31 6.42 -13.16
N THR A 64 0.17 7.21 -14.12
CA THR A 64 1.28 8.16 -13.89
C THR A 64 0.76 9.51 -13.47
N GLU A 65 1.24 10.04 -12.34
CA GLU A 65 0.96 11.41 -11.92
C GLU A 65 1.95 12.40 -12.54
N GLY A 66 1.43 13.31 -13.36
CA GLY A 66 2.20 14.34 -14.05
C GLY A 66 2.09 15.73 -13.41
N GLN A 67 1.12 15.95 -12.52
CA GLN A 67 0.94 17.25 -11.87
C GLN A 67 1.96 17.43 -10.74
N ARG A 68 2.58 18.62 -10.69
CA ARG A 68 3.47 19.00 -9.59
C ARG A 68 2.75 19.01 -8.23
N MET A 69 1.47 19.39 -8.24
CA MET A 69 0.57 19.40 -7.08
C MET A 69 -0.73 18.69 -7.50
N PRO A 70 -0.81 17.36 -7.33
CA PRO A 70 -1.98 16.57 -7.72
C PRO A 70 -3.20 16.94 -6.90
N GLU A 71 -4.40 16.84 -7.46
CA GLU A 71 -5.64 16.92 -6.66
C GLU A 71 -5.70 15.81 -5.60
N LEU A 72 -6.47 16.04 -4.52
CA LEU A 72 -6.81 14.99 -3.57
C LEU A 72 -7.83 14.06 -4.22
N ARG A 73 -7.60 12.74 -4.11
CA ARG A 73 -8.45 11.70 -4.68
C ARG A 73 -8.66 10.62 -3.65
N ASP A 74 -9.79 9.95 -3.78
CA ASP A 74 -10.14 8.77 -3.00
C ASP A 74 -10.58 7.65 -3.93
N THR A 75 -10.40 6.41 -3.47
CA THR A 75 -10.98 5.21 -4.08
C THR A 75 -11.89 4.51 -3.08
N LEU A 76 -12.86 3.73 -3.58
CA LEU A 76 -13.81 3.02 -2.75
C LEU A 76 -13.35 1.57 -2.53
N LEU A 77 -13.02 1.21 -1.29
CA LEU A 77 -12.77 -0.17 -0.89
C LEU A 77 -13.82 -0.59 0.13
N LEU A 78 -14.57 -1.65 -0.17
CA LEU A 78 -15.65 -2.17 0.69
C LEU A 78 -16.60 -1.05 1.20
N GLY A 79 -16.97 -0.11 0.34
CA GLY A 79 -17.86 1.01 0.70
C GLY A 79 -17.22 2.14 1.52
N ARG A 80 -15.88 2.15 1.67
CA ARG A 80 -15.12 3.20 2.36
C ARG A 80 -14.22 3.96 1.40
N TYR A 81 -14.24 5.30 1.51
CA TYR A 81 -13.30 6.15 0.78
C TYR A 81 -11.92 6.08 1.45
N ILE A 82 -10.92 5.71 0.66
CA ILE A 82 -9.53 5.60 1.06
C ILE A 82 -8.71 6.53 0.15
N PRO A 83 -7.77 7.33 0.69
CA PRO A 83 -6.92 8.19 -0.12
C PRO A 83 -6.24 7.41 -1.25
N LEU A 84 -6.26 7.98 -2.45
CA LEU A 84 -5.66 7.42 -3.65
C LEU A 84 -4.50 8.29 -4.13
N LEU A 85 -3.33 7.67 -4.25
CA LEU A 85 -2.16 8.26 -4.90
C LEU A 85 -1.89 7.51 -6.21
N HIS A 86 -1.46 8.24 -7.23
CA HIS A 86 -0.94 7.66 -8.47
C HIS A 86 0.59 7.65 -8.45
N ARG A 87 1.23 6.85 -9.31
CA ARG A 87 2.69 6.75 -9.37
C ARG A 87 3.32 8.07 -9.83
N PRO A 88 4.14 8.76 -9.02
CA PRO A 88 4.86 9.92 -9.50
C PRO A 88 5.95 9.49 -10.49
N ALA A 89 6.23 10.34 -11.48
CA ALA A 89 7.30 10.14 -12.46
C ALA A 89 8.70 10.41 -11.88
N THR A 90 9.02 9.90 -10.68
CA THR A 90 10.31 10.09 -10.00
C THR A 90 10.84 8.78 -9.41
N PRO A 91 12.17 8.59 -9.33
CA PRO A 91 12.74 7.37 -8.75
C PRO A 91 12.65 7.30 -7.22
N HIS A 92 12.25 8.39 -6.56
CA HIS A 92 12.25 8.51 -5.10
C HIS A 92 10.89 8.20 -4.46
N PHE A 93 9.98 7.58 -5.20
CA PHE A 93 8.60 7.42 -4.76
C PHE A 93 8.46 6.71 -3.41
N ALA A 94 9.21 5.63 -3.17
CA ALA A 94 9.16 4.91 -1.90
C ALA A 94 9.51 5.81 -0.68
N ALA A 95 10.48 6.72 -0.83
CA ALA A 95 10.87 7.64 0.23
C ALA A 95 9.78 8.69 0.48
N SER A 96 9.20 9.24 -0.60
CA SER A 96 8.10 10.21 -0.49
C SER A 96 6.83 9.58 0.12
N LEU A 97 6.49 8.34 -0.26
CA LEU A 97 5.37 7.60 0.30
C LEU A 97 5.57 7.32 1.80
N TYR A 98 6.79 6.95 2.20
CA TYR A 98 7.12 6.81 3.62
C TYR A 98 6.91 8.13 4.38
N HIS A 99 7.41 9.25 3.86
CA HIS A 99 7.24 10.56 4.50
C HIS A 99 5.76 10.97 4.59
N TYR A 100 4.98 10.73 3.52
CA TYR A 100 3.53 10.93 3.50
C TYR A 100 2.82 10.12 4.60
N LEU A 101 3.17 8.84 4.77
CA LEU A 101 2.55 7.98 5.79
C LEU A 101 2.89 8.43 7.22
N MET A 102 4.08 8.99 7.43
CA MET A 102 4.54 9.41 8.75
C MET A 102 4.07 10.81 9.15
N PHE A 103 3.98 11.73 8.19
CA PHE A 103 3.78 13.16 8.46
C PHE A 103 2.58 13.78 7.72
N GLY A 104 1.87 12.97 6.92
CA GLY A 104 0.73 13.42 6.12
C GLY A 104 1.14 14.24 4.91
N ARG A 105 0.13 14.59 4.10
CA ARG A 105 0.22 15.62 3.07
C ARG A 105 -0.30 16.93 3.65
N LYS A 106 0.36 18.04 3.31
CA LYS A 106 -0.16 19.37 3.61
C LYS A 106 -1.13 19.80 2.52
N ASP A 107 -2.28 20.31 2.94
CA ASP A 107 -3.27 20.97 2.08
C ASP A 107 -2.88 22.42 1.76
#